data_AF-A0A940KKS4-F1
#
_entry.id   AF-A0A940KKS4-F1
#
_cell.length_a   1.000
_cell.length_b   1.000
_cell.length_c   1.000
_cell.angle_alpha   90.00
_cell.angle_beta   90.00
_cell.angle_gamma   90.00
#
_symmetry.space_group_name_H-M   'P 1'
#
loop_
_entity.id
_entity.type
_entity.pdbx_description
1 polymer ?
#
loop_
_entity_poly.entity_id
_entity_poly.type
_entity_poly.pdbx_seq_one_letter_code
_entity_poly.pdbx_strand_id
1 'polypeptide(L)'
;MPTLQVKIINKSSNALPEYATAGSSGMDIRTSIEAPQTLKPLERALLPTGLFIELPQGFEAQVRPRSGLAIKQGITCLNTPGTIDADYRGEIKVILINLSQEEQVIQPGDRIAQLVIQSVEQIQWIQVEEIADTVRSAGGFGHTGKQ
;
A
#
# COMPACT_ATOMS: atom_id res chain seq x y z
N MET A 1 -22.24 9.71 5.56
CA MET A 1 -21.47 8.98 6.58
C MET A 1 -20.57 9.97 7.28
N PRO A 2 -20.31 9.85 8.59
CA PRO A 2 -19.35 10.72 9.26
C PRO A 2 -17.96 10.55 8.62
N THR A 3 -17.27 11.67 8.38
CA THR A 3 -15.93 11.66 7.81
C THR A 3 -14.93 11.21 8.87
N LEU A 4 -14.16 10.15 8.57
CA LEU A 4 -13.04 9.72 9.41
C LEU A 4 -11.96 10.81 9.38
N GLN A 5 -11.54 11.28 10.56
CA GLN A 5 -10.45 12.24 10.69
C GLN A 5 -9.18 11.51 11.16
N VAL A 6 -8.09 11.67 10.41
CA VAL A 6 -6.77 11.09 10.69
C VAL A 6 -5.79 12.23 10.88
N LYS A 7 -5.05 12.25 11.99
CA LYS A 7 -4.00 13.27 12.18
C LYS A 7 -2.79 12.89 11.36
N ILE A 8 -2.14 13.88 10.76
CA ILE A 8 -0.99 13.70 9.87
C ILE A 8 0.07 14.76 10.16
N ILE A 9 1.33 14.34 10.18
CA ILE A 9 2.51 15.22 10.12
C ILE A 9 3.14 15.00 8.75
N ASN A 10 3.43 16.09 8.04
CA ASN A 10 4.16 16.08 6.79
C ASN A 10 5.47 16.85 6.96
N LYS A 11 6.60 16.16 6.85
CA LYS A 11 7.96 16.72 6.90
C LYS A 11 8.61 16.84 5.52
N SER A 12 7.89 16.48 4.45
CA SER A 12 8.36 16.65 3.07
C SER A 12 7.99 18.04 2.53
N SER A 13 8.54 18.39 1.38
CA SER A 13 8.11 19.55 0.58
C SER A 13 6.88 19.27 -0.30
N ASN A 14 6.36 18.04 -0.28
CA ASN A 14 5.21 17.66 -1.08
C ASN A 14 3.89 18.10 -0.42
N ALA A 15 2.85 18.32 -1.23
CA ALA A 15 1.49 18.50 -0.71
C ALA A 15 1.00 17.25 0.05
N LEU A 16 0.02 17.43 0.93
CA LEU A 16 -0.66 16.30 1.57
C LEU A 16 -1.35 15.40 0.52
N PRO A 17 -1.44 14.08 0.76
CA PRO A 17 -2.18 13.19 -0.11
C PRO A 17 -3.66 13.59 -0.17
N GLU A 18 -4.26 13.52 -1.35
CA GLU A 18 -5.66 13.83 -1.58
C GLU A 18 -6.31 12.80 -2.50
N TYR A 19 -7.63 12.68 -2.40
CA TYR A 19 -8.41 11.85 -3.31
C TYR A 19 -8.53 12.56 -4.66
N ALA A 20 -7.97 11.94 -5.71
CA ALA A 20 -7.93 12.55 -7.04
C ALA A 20 -9.33 12.78 -7.65
N THR A 21 -10.31 11.96 -7.27
CA THR A 21 -11.71 12.08 -7.70
C THR A 21 -12.64 11.71 -6.54
N ALA A 22 -13.92 12.07 -6.65
CA ALA A 22 -14.94 11.72 -5.65
C ALA A 22 -15.12 10.20 -5.44
N GLY A 23 -14.74 9.37 -6.43
CA GLY A 23 -14.84 7.91 -6.36
C GLY A 23 -13.52 7.21 -6.05
N SER A 24 -12.43 7.95 -5.81
CA SER A 24 -11.12 7.35 -5.54
C SER A 24 -11.10 6.65 -4.20
N SER A 25 -10.66 5.39 -4.18
CA SER A 25 -10.50 4.62 -2.93
C SER A 25 -9.22 4.94 -2.17
N GLY A 26 -8.21 5.49 -2.85
CA GLY A 26 -6.92 5.80 -2.28
C GLY A 26 -6.37 7.15 -2.72
N MET A 27 -5.33 7.58 -2.02
CA MET A 27 -4.64 8.85 -2.23
C MET A 27 -3.21 8.58 -2.71
N ASP A 28 -2.79 9.22 -3.80
CA ASP A 28 -1.42 9.07 -4.29
C ASP A 28 -0.43 9.64 -3.25
N ILE A 29 0.59 8.86 -2.88
CA ILE A 29 1.67 9.30 -1.99
C ILE A 29 2.96 9.50 -2.77
N ARG A 30 3.72 10.51 -2.37
CA ARG A 30 4.94 10.96 -3.05
C ARG A 30 6.18 10.57 -2.26
N THR A 31 7.26 10.29 -2.98
CA THR A 31 8.58 10.12 -2.36
C THR A 31 9.14 11.46 -1.90
N SER A 32 9.88 11.47 -0.80
CA SER A 32 10.59 12.63 -0.26
C SER A 32 12.11 12.52 -0.37
N ILE A 33 12.62 11.74 -1.34
CA ILE A 33 14.05 11.71 -1.67
C ILE A 33 14.53 13.08 -2.18
N GLU A 34 15.79 13.41 -1.89
CA GLU A 34 16.39 14.70 -2.28
C GLU A 34 17.03 14.67 -3.67
N ALA A 35 17.40 13.49 -4.16
CA ALA A 35 18.03 13.29 -5.46
C ALA A 35 17.41 12.08 -6.18
N PRO A 36 17.52 12.02 -7.52
CA PRO A 36 17.01 10.87 -8.28
C PRO A 36 17.67 9.56 -7.86
N GLN A 37 16.88 8.48 -7.81
CA GLN A 37 17.36 7.14 -7.49
C GLN A 37 17.01 6.16 -8.60
N THR A 38 18.02 5.51 -9.17
CA THR A 38 17.85 4.48 -10.19
C THR A 38 17.63 3.12 -9.53
N LEU A 39 16.62 2.38 -10.00
CA LEU A 39 16.37 0.99 -9.69
C LEU A 39 16.68 0.14 -10.93
N LYS A 40 17.72 -0.70 -10.83
CA LYS A 40 18.01 -1.73 -11.83
C LYS A 40 16.95 -2.83 -11.82
N PRO A 41 16.87 -3.67 -12.87
CA PRO A 41 16.05 -4.88 -12.84
C PRO A 41 16.29 -5.69 -11.56
N LEU A 42 15.20 -6.06 -10.89
CA LEU A 42 15.13 -6.78 -9.61
C LEU A 42 15.73 -6.04 -8.39
N GLU A 43 16.14 -4.78 -8.56
CA GLU A 43 16.56 -3.94 -7.44
C GLU A 43 15.35 -3.44 -6.65
N ARG A 44 15.56 -3.27 -5.34
CA ARG A 44 14.56 -2.79 -4.39
C ARG A 44 15.10 -1.61 -3.59
N ALA A 45 14.24 -0.66 -3.29
CA ALA A 45 14.56 0.47 -2.44
C ALA A 45 13.45 0.75 -1.43
N LEU A 46 13.86 1.18 -0.24
CA LEU A 46 12.97 1.74 0.77
C LEU A 46 12.94 3.26 0.59
N LEU A 47 11.84 3.78 0.04
CA LEU A 47 11.70 5.20 -0.24
C LEU A 47 10.93 5.93 0.87
N PRO A 48 11.48 7.03 1.40
CA PRO A 48 10.79 7.88 2.37
C PRO A 48 9.64 8.65 1.72
N THR A 49 8.63 9.02 2.51
CA THR A 49 7.52 9.88 2.06
C THR A 49 7.45 11.20 2.85
N GLY A 50 8.11 11.26 4.00
CA GLY A 50 7.98 12.35 4.97
C GLY A 50 6.63 12.40 5.68
N LEU A 51 5.77 11.40 5.51
CA LEU A 51 4.43 11.35 6.11
C LEU A 51 4.43 10.49 7.38
N PHE A 52 3.74 10.97 8.41
CA PHE A 52 3.50 10.26 9.66
C PHE A 52 2.02 10.41 10.00
N ILE A 53 1.34 9.33 10.38
CA ILE A 53 -0.10 9.35 10.65
C ILE A 53 -0.43 8.77 12.02
N GLU A 54 -1.56 9.22 12.57
CA GLU A 54 -2.18 8.66 13.76
C GLU A 54 -3.55 8.12 13.35
N LEU A 55 -3.63 6.81 13.16
CA LEU A 55 -4.86 6.12 12.85
C LEU A 55 -5.63 5.78 14.14
N PRO A 56 -6.96 5.84 14.12
CA PRO A 56 -7.77 5.29 15.20
C PRO A 56 -7.69 3.75 15.21
N GLN A 57 -7.86 3.16 16.39
CA GLN A 57 -7.97 1.71 16.53
C GLN A 57 -9.13 1.15 15.69
N GLY A 58 -8.96 -0.05 15.13
CA GLY A 58 -9.90 -0.67 14.21
C GLY A 58 -9.71 -0.26 12.74
N PHE A 59 -8.63 0.48 12.44
CA PHE A 59 -8.25 0.86 11.07
C PHE A 59 -6.78 0.57 10.81
N GLU A 60 -6.47 0.29 9.55
CA GLU A 60 -5.11 0.26 9.01
C GLU A 60 -5.00 1.18 7.80
N ALA A 61 -3.77 1.58 7.46
CA ALA A 61 -3.45 2.12 6.15
C ALA A 61 -2.79 1.05 5.30
N GLN A 62 -3.18 0.95 4.03
CA GLN A 62 -2.59 0.05 3.07
C GLN A 62 -1.87 0.83 1.97
N VAL A 63 -0.57 0.58 1.84
CA VAL A 63 0.26 1.06 0.73
C VAL A 63 0.09 0.10 -0.45
N ARG A 64 -0.50 0.58 -1.54
CA ARG A 64 -0.79 -0.19 -2.74
C ARG A 64 -0.04 0.37 -3.97
N PRO A 65 0.33 -0.48 -4.94
CA PRO A 65 0.91 -0.06 -6.21
C PRO A 65 -0.04 0.83 -7.00
N ARG A 66 0.53 1.72 -7.81
CA ARG A 66 -0.22 2.48 -8.82
C ARG A 66 -0.23 1.67 -10.11
N SER A 67 -1.41 1.41 -10.68
CA SER A 67 -1.55 0.58 -11.87
C SER A 67 -0.70 1.08 -13.05
N GLY A 68 -0.59 2.40 -13.22
CA GLY A 68 0.22 3.01 -14.27
C GLY A 68 1.72 2.69 -14.15
N LEU A 69 2.28 2.71 -12.93
CA LEU A 69 3.69 2.34 -12.69
C LEU A 69 3.90 0.84 -12.92
N ALA A 70 2.96 0.02 -12.45
CA ALA A 70 3.03 -1.42 -12.59
C ALA A 70 3.06 -1.87 -14.06
N ILE A 71 2.13 -1.37 -14.89
CA ILE A 71 2.02 -1.82 -16.29
C ILE A 71 3.02 -1.14 -17.23
N LYS A 72 3.37 0.13 -17.01
CA LYS A 72 4.23 0.89 -17.94
C LYS A 72 5.71 0.78 -17.62
N GLN A 73 6.07 0.55 -16.35
CA GLN A 73 7.44 0.61 -15.87
C GLN A 73 7.87 -0.65 -15.11
N GLY A 74 6.95 -1.61 -14.87
CA GLY A 74 7.23 -2.78 -14.05
C GLY A 74 7.54 -2.46 -12.58
N ILE A 75 7.19 -1.26 -12.10
CA ILE A 75 7.43 -0.85 -10.72
C ILE A 75 6.22 -1.24 -9.86
N THR A 76 6.49 -1.92 -8.75
CA THR A 76 5.46 -2.27 -7.76
C THR A 76 5.97 -2.13 -6.33
N CYS A 77 5.05 -2.15 -5.36
CA CYS A 77 5.40 -2.23 -3.94
C CYS A 77 5.69 -3.70 -3.60
N LEU A 78 6.90 -4.01 -3.14
CA LEU A 78 7.37 -5.38 -2.90
C LEU A 78 6.51 -6.11 -1.85
N ASN A 79 6.08 -5.41 -0.81
CA ASN A 79 5.27 -5.94 0.28
C ASN A 79 3.78 -5.66 0.10
N THR A 80 3.27 -5.52 -1.13
CA THR A 80 1.88 -5.11 -1.35
C THR A 80 0.84 -6.15 -0.91
N PRO A 81 -0.28 -5.73 -0.29
CA PRO A 81 -0.48 -4.40 0.31
C PRO A 81 0.42 -4.21 1.54
N GLY A 82 1.13 -3.08 1.60
CA GLY A 82 1.97 -2.76 2.75
C GLY A 82 1.11 -2.24 3.90
N THR A 83 1.12 -2.91 5.04
CA THR A 83 0.29 -2.55 6.21
C THR A 83 0.96 -1.49 7.08
N ILE A 84 0.19 -0.47 7.45
CA ILE A 84 0.52 0.54 8.46
C ILE A 84 -0.47 0.38 9.61
N ASP A 85 0.01 -0.12 10.75
CA ASP A 85 -0.79 -0.40 11.93
C ASP A 85 -1.30 0.87 12.64
N ALA A 86 -2.39 0.72 13.40
CA ALA A 86 -3.04 1.84 14.08
C ALA A 86 -2.15 2.53 15.13
N ASP A 87 -1.22 1.80 15.74
CA ASP A 87 -0.28 2.27 16.76
C ASP A 87 1.08 2.70 16.18
N TYR A 88 1.29 2.55 14.87
CA TYR A 88 2.50 3.00 14.21
C TYR A 88 2.55 4.53 14.13
N ARG A 89 3.64 5.13 14.61
CA ARG A 89 3.92 6.58 14.54
C ARG A 89 5.22 6.92 13.83
N GLY A 90 5.84 5.92 13.20
CA GLY A 90 7.01 6.13 12.37
C GLY A 90 6.65 6.74 11.01
N GLU A 91 7.67 6.98 10.21
CA GLU A 91 7.49 7.48 8.86
C GLU A 91 6.91 6.38 7.96
N ILE A 92 5.87 6.71 7.18
CA ILE A 92 5.41 5.83 6.12
C ILE A 92 6.52 5.77 5.05
N LYS A 93 7.05 4.57 4.81
CA LYS A 93 8.02 4.31 3.75
C LYS A 93 7.47 3.28 2.77
N VAL A 94 7.89 3.37 1.53
CA VAL A 94 7.42 2.49 0.45
C VAL A 94 8.57 1.61 -0.03
N ILE A 95 8.40 0.30 0.02
CA ILE A 95 9.38 -0.64 -0.53
C ILE A 95 9.04 -0.85 -2.01
N LEU A 96 9.73 -0.15 -2.90
CA LEU A 96 9.59 -0.38 -4.34
C LEU A 96 10.53 -1.48 -4.81
N ILE A 97 10.08 -2.24 -5.82
CA ILE A 97 10.90 -3.16 -6.61
C ILE A 97 10.66 -2.89 -8.09
N ASN A 98 11.73 -2.97 -8.88
CA ASN A 98 11.66 -2.95 -10.33
C ASN A 98 11.61 -4.39 -10.87
N LEU A 99 10.48 -4.79 -11.44
CA LEU A 99 10.30 -6.08 -12.10
C LEU A 99 10.44 -6.02 -13.62
N SER A 100 10.73 -4.83 -14.18
CA SER A 100 11.02 -4.69 -15.60
C SER A 100 12.45 -5.14 -15.93
N GLN A 101 12.77 -5.18 -17.23
CA GLN A 101 14.12 -5.43 -17.73
C GLN A 101 14.90 -4.13 -17.99
N GLU A 102 14.29 -2.97 -17.74
CA GLU A 102 14.88 -1.66 -17.96
C GLU A 102 15.21 -0.98 -16.63
N GLU A 103 16.19 -0.08 -16.62
CA GLU A 103 16.42 0.77 -15.45
C GLU A 103 15.26 1.76 -15.29
N GLN A 104 14.79 1.94 -14.05
CA GLN A 104 13.72 2.89 -13.72
C GLN A 104 14.26 3.95 -12.77
N VAL A 105 14.09 5.22 -13.13
CA VAL A 105 14.57 6.35 -12.31
C VAL A 105 13.40 6.94 -11.54
N ILE A 106 13.50 6.94 -10.22
CA ILE A 106 12.56 7.62 -9.33
C ILE A 106 13.05 9.04 -9.08
N GLN A 107 12.21 10.03 -9.39
CA GLN A 107 12.52 11.44 -9.19
C GLN A 107 12.00 11.94 -7.82
N PRO A 108 12.63 12.97 -7.23
CA PRO A 108 12.07 13.68 -6.09
C PRO A 108 10.62 14.11 -6.33
N GLY A 109 9.73 13.81 -5.37
CA GLY A 109 8.31 14.17 -5.46
C GLY A 109 7.45 13.28 -6.37
N ASP A 110 8.00 12.23 -6.98
CA ASP A 110 7.22 11.28 -7.77
C ASP A 110 6.13 10.60 -6.93
N ARG A 111 4.96 10.39 -7.55
CA ARG A 111 3.86 9.62 -6.97
C ARG A 111 4.17 8.13 -7.13
N ILE A 112 4.63 7.50 -6.07
CA ILE A 112 5.22 6.16 -6.11
C ILE A 112 4.27 5.04 -5.69
N ALA A 113 3.24 5.36 -4.91
CA ALA A 113 2.24 4.42 -4.42
C ALA A 113 0.92 5.16 -4.13
N GLN A 114 -0.09 4.43 -3.68
CA GLN A 114 -1.33 5.02 -3.16
C GLN A 114 -1.66 4.44 -1.78
N LEU A 115 -2.23 5.27 -0.91
CA LEU A 115 -2.66 4.90 0.43
C LEU A 115 -4.18 4.68 0.45
N VAL A 116 -4.64 3.54 0.96
CA VAL A 116 -6.06 3.23 1.19
C VAL A 116 -6.27 3.02 2.69
N ILE A 117 -7.27 3.68 3.28
CA ILE A 117 -7.63 3.46 4.68
C ILE A 117 -8.72 2.40 4.74
N GLN A 118 -8.54 1.36 5.56
CA GLN A 118 -9.48 0.25 5.67
C GLN A 118 -9.78 -0.06 7.14
N SER A 119 -11.03 -0.41 7.44
CA SER A 119 -11.41 -0.96 8.74
C SER A 119 -10.92 -2.42 8.86
N VAL A 120 -10.49 -2.79 10.06
CA VAL A 120 -10.00 -4.14 10.38
C VAL A 120 -10.59 -4.61 11.71
N GLU A 121 -10.88 -5.90 11.78
CA GLU A 121 -11.40 -6.55 12.98
C GLU A 121 -10.28 -7.25 13.74
N GLN A 122 -10.23 -7.08 15.06
CA GLN A 122 -9.39 -7.90 15.93
C GLN A 122 -10.16 -9.16 16.31
N ILE A 123 -9.67 -10.32 15.86
CA ILE A 123 -10.33 -11.61 16.12
C ILE A 123 -9.78 -12.26 17.38
N GLN A 124 -10.61 -13.10 17.99
CA GLN A 124 -10.20 -14.06 19.01
C GLN A 124 -10.29 -15.47 18.41
N TRP A 125 -9.21 -16.24 18.51
CA TRP A 125 -9.20 -17.63 18.06
C TRP A 125 -10.03 -18.51 19.01
N ILE A 126 -10.83 -19.41 18.43
CA ILE A 126 -11.50 -20.51 19.13
C ILE A 126 -10.97 -21.81 18.52
N GLN A 127 -10.17 -22.55 19.29
CA GLN A 127 -9.60 -23.82 18.85
C GLN A 127 -10.67 -24.93 18.93
N VAL A 128 -10.86 -25.68 17.85
CA VAL A 128 -11.86 -26.75 17.71
C VAL A 128 -11.26 -27.96 16.99
N GLU A 129 -11.85 -29.14 17.17
CA GLU A 129 -11.43 -30.36 16.49
C GLU A 129 -11.98 -30.45 15.06
N GLU A 130 -13.12 -29.81 14.78
CA GLU A 130 -13.80 -29.82 13.49
C GLU A 130 -14.37 -28.43 13.12
N ILE A 131 -14.38 -28.10 11.83
CA ILE A 131 -15.05 -26.92 11.25
C ILE A 131 -16.16 -27.38 10.30
N ALA A 132 -17.23 -26.60 10.15
CA ALA A 132 -18.36 -26.96 9.31
C ALA A 132 -18.01 -27.04 7.81
N ASP A 133 -18.61 -28.00 7.10
CA ASP A 133 -18.49 -28.12 5.65
C ASP A 133 -19.14 -26.95 4.91
N THR A 134 -18.60 -26.63 3.74
CA THR A 134 -19.18 -25.63 2.82
C THR A 134 -19.25 -26.22 1.41
N VAL A 135 -20.07 -25.64 0.51
CA VAL A 135 -20.12 -26.06 -0.90
C VAL A 135 -18.75 -26.03 -1.57
N ARG A 136 -17.85 -25.15 -1.12
CA ARG A 136 -16.48 -25.05 -1.62
C ARG A 136 -15.52 -26.05 -0.95
N SER A 137 -15.75 -26.45 0.30
CA SER A 137 -14.84 -27.22 1.19
C SER A 137 -13.35 -27.09 0.81
N ALA A 138 -12.66 -28.17 0.41
CA ALA A 138 -11.24 -28.17 0.08
C ALA A 138 -10.88 -27.56 -1.30
N GLY A 139 -11.83 -26.98 -2.02
CA GLY A 139 -11.65 -26.41 -3.35
C GLY A 139 -10.87 -25.09 -3.35
N GLY A 140 -9.54 -25.18 -3.38
CA GLY A 140 -8.59 -24.07 -3.59
C GLY A 140 -7.99 -24.05 -5.01
N PHE A 141 -7.25 -23.00 -5.36
CA PHE A 141 -6.41 -22.95 -6.58
C PHE A 141 -7.08 -23.30 -7.92
N GLY A 142 -8.09 -22.54 -8.33
CA GLY A 142 -8.66 -22.66 -9.70
C GLY A 142 -9.75 -23.71 -9.86
N HIS A 143 -10.47 -24.05 -8.77
CA HIS A 143 -11.59 -25.00 -8.77
C HIS A 143 -12.83 -24.57 -9.60
N THR A 144 -12.78 -23.43 -10.27
CA THR A 144 -13.77 -22.96 -11.27
C THR A 144 -13.14 -22.76 -12.65
N GLY A 145 -12.02 -23.44 -12.92
CA GLY A 145 -11.17 -23.29 -14.11
C GLY A 145 -11.94 -23.10 -15.41
N LYS A 146 -11.69 -21.92 -16.01
CA LYS A 146 -11.85 -21.48 -17.42
C LYS A 146 -12.60 -22.43 -18.36
N GLN A 147 -13.81 -22.03 -18.76
CA GLN A 147 -14.27 -22.26 -20.13
C GLN A 147 -13.45 -21.40 -21.10
#